data_AF-A0A944XIU1-F1
#
_entry.id   AF-A0A944XIU1-F1
#
_cell.length_a   1.000
_cell.length_b   1.000
_cell.length_c   1.000
_cell.angle_alpha   90.00
_cell.angle_beta   90.00
_cell.angle_gamma   90.00
#
_symmetry.space_group_name_H-M   'P 1'
#
loop_
_entity.id
_entity.type
_entity.pdbx_description
1 polymer ?
#
loop_
_entity_poly.entity_id
_entity_poly.type
_entity_poly.pdbx_seq_one_letter_code
_entity_poly.pdbx_strand_id
1 'polypeptide(L)' 'MIVDELNQAEKDTLRDIVENDRLRSAIPTEHLEKLIDLGYAEQRNSGVIATGKARVLFRGLGRP' A
#
# COMPACT_ATOMS: atom_id res chain seq x y z
N MET A 1 -15.55 7.29 8.43
CA MET A 1 -14.36 8.17 8.45
C MET A 1 -13.16 7.24 8.47
N ILE A 2 -12.57 6.91 7.32
CA ILE A 2 -11.52 5.88 7.21
C ILE A 2 -10.37 6.48 6.42
N VAL A 3 -9.54 7.32 7.04
CA VAL A 3 -8.30 7.79 6.39
C VAL A 3 -7.15 8.08 7.36
N ASP A 4 -7.24 7.72 8.65
CA ASP A 4 -6.22 8.09 9.65
C ASP A 4 -5.44 6.92 10.29
N GLU A 5 -5.66 5.67 9.86
CA GLU A 5 -4.99 4.50 10.49
C GLU A 5 -3.61 4.15 9.91
N LEU A 6 -3.19 4.84 8.85
CA LEU A 6 -1.88 4.63 8.23
C LEU A 6 -0.87 5.67 8.70
N ASN A 7 0.18 5.22 9.35
CA ASN A 7 1.33 6.04 9.72
C ASN A 7 2.11 6.48 8.45
N GLN A 8 3.02 7.43 8.62
CA GLN A 8 3.77 7.99 7.48
C GLN A 8 4.58 6.93 6.72
N ALA A 9 5.15 5.96 7.44
CA ALA A 9 5.96 4.89 6.84
C ALA A 9 5.09 3.88 6.05
N GLU A 10 3.87 3.59 6.50
CA GLU A 10 2.89 2.77 5.80
C GLU A 10 2.34 3.48 4.56
N LYS A 11 2.17 4.81 4.61
CA LYS A 11 1.81 5.61 3.44
C LYS A 11 2.92 5.63 2.39
N ASP A 12 4.17 5.74 2.82
CA ASP A 12 5.33 5.70 1.92
C ASP A 12 5.51 4.30 1.31
N THR A 13 5.34 3.26 2.13
CA THR A 13 5.23 1.86 1.70
C THR A 13 4.14 1.70 0.64
N LEU A 14 2.94 2.22 0.92
CA LEU A 14 1.79 2.13 0.01
C LEU A 14 2.08 2.84 -1.32
N ARG A 15 2.71 4.01 -1.26
CA ARG A 15 3.16 4.75 -2.43
C ARG A 15 4.09 3.90 -3.26
N ASP A 16 5.10 3.31 -2.64
CA ASP A 16 6.06 2.44 -3.33
C ASP A 16 5.36 1.24 -3.99
N ILE A 17 4.35 0.63 -3.35
CA ILE A 17 3.56 -0.44 -3.97
C ILE A 17 2.80 0.08 -5.19
N VAL A 18 2.20 1.27 -5.10
CA VAL A 18 1.35 1.86 -6.16
C VAL A 18 2.17 2.38 -7.34
N GLU A 19 3.33 3.01 -7.08
CA GLU A 19 4.19 3.57 -8.12
C GLU A 19 5.04 2.51 -8.82
N ASN A 20 5.56 1.52 -8.08
CA ASN A 20 6.40 0.48 -8.66
C ASN A 20 5.62 -0.79 -9.08
N ASP A 21 4.35 -0.94 -8.68
CA ASP A 21 3.40 -2.05 -8.97
C ASP A 21 3.94 -3.47 -8.67
N ARG A 22 5.18 -3.58 -8.19
CA ARG A 22 5.96 -4.79 -7.94
C ARG A 22 6.98 -4.53 -6.85
N LEU A 23 6.59 -4.80 -5.61
CA LEU A 23 7.57 -4.82 -4.53
C LEU A 23 8.19 -6.20 -4.42
N ARG A 24 9.51 -6.23 -4.67
CA ARG A 24 10.25 -7.48 -4.76
C ARG A 24 11.07 -7.83 -3.53
N SER A 25 11.35 -6.93 -2.58
CA SER A 25 12.10 -7.35 -1.38
C SER A 25 12.31 -6.38 -0.21
N ALA A 26 11.98 -5.08 -0.28
CA ALA A 26 12.53 -4.09 0.66
C ALA A 26 11.53 -3.48 1.65
N ILE A 27 10.35 -4.08 1.82
CA ILE A 27 9.29 -3.53 2.68
C ILE A 27 9.28 -4.29 4.01
N PRO A 28 9.20 -3.59 5.16
CA PRO A 28 8.99 -4.24 6.44
C PRO A 28 7.74 -5.13 6.40
N THR A 29 7.89 -6.41 6.73
CA THR A 29 6.81 -7.42 6.66
C THR A 29 5.57 -6.97 7.43
N GLU A 30 5.74 -6.31 8.57
CA GLU A 30 4.64 -5.78 9.40
C GLU A 30 3.74 -4.77 8.66
N HIS A 31 4.34 -3.80 7.94
CA HIS A 31 3.57 -2.78 7.21
C HIS A 31 2.85 -3.43 6.03
N LEU A 32 3.52 -4.37 5.36
CA LEU A 32 2.96 -5.12 4.26
C LEU A 32 1.75 -5.95 4.70
N GLU A 33 1.87 -6.69 5.80
CA GLU A 33 0.80 -7.51 6.37
C GLU A 33 -0.40 -6.64 6.74
N LYS A 34 -0.17 -5.48 7.39
CA LYS A 34 -1.24 -4.55 7.71
C LYS A 34 -1.90 -3.97 6.46
N LEU A 35 -1.14 -3.63 5.42
CA LEU A 35 -1.70 -3.16 4.15
C LEU A 35 -2.51 -4.25 3.44
N ILE A 36 -2.11 -5.51 3.56
CA ILE A 36 -2.87 -6.65 3.03
C ILE A 36 -4.17 -6.83 3.83
N ASP A 37 -4.10 -6.81 5.17
CA ASP A 37 -5.26 -6.93 6.06
C ASP A 37 -6.30 -5.82 5.81
N LEU A 38 -5.82 -4.59 5.65
CA LEU A 38 -6.66 -3.44 5.31
C LEU A 38 -7.15 -3.46 3.85
N GLY A 39 -6.69 -4.41 3.03
CA GLY A 39 -7.09 -4.59 1.64
C GLY A 39 -6.51 -3.55 0.68
N TYR A 40 -5.41 -2.90 1.05
CA TYR A 40 -4.64 -1.98 0.22
C TYR A 40 -3.60 -2.71 -0.65
N ALA A 41 -3.15 -3.88 -0.22
CA ALA A 41 -2.22 -4.72 -0.97
C ALA A 41 -2.74 -6.14 -1.09
N GLU A 42 -2.32 -6.86 -2.13
CA GLU A 42 -2.62 -8.28 -2.32
C GLU A 42 -1.32 -9.02 -2.61
N GLN A 43 -1.02 -10.05 -1.81
CA GLN A 43 0.10 -10.95 -2.08
C GLN A 43 -0.30 -11.97 -3.14
N ARG A 44 0.41 -11.97 -4.26
CA ARG A 44 0.27 -12.94 -5.34
C ARG A 44 1.52 -13.81 -5.44
N ASN A 45 1.40 -14.90 -6.19
CA ASN A 45 2.51 -15.82 -6.46
C ASN A 45 3.72 -15.13 -7.13
N SER A 46 3.50 -13.97 -7.78
CA SER A 46 4.52 -13.15 -8.44
C SER A 46 5.09 -12.01 -7.57
N GLY A 47 4.63 -11.84 -6.33
CA GLY A 47 4.97 -10.72 -5.44
C GLY A 47 3.72 -9.98 -4.94
N VAL A 48 3.91 -8.84 -4.29
CA VAL A 48 2.81 -8.02 -3.75
C VAL A 48 2.44 -6.93 -4.73
N ILE A 49 1.14 -6.78 -4.95
CA ILE A 49 0.55 -5.75 -5.82
C ILE A 49 -0.36 -4.83 -5.01
N ALA A 50 -0.47 -3.57 -5.44
CA ALA A 50 -1.43 -2.62 -4.86
C ALA A 50 -2.85 -2.93 -5.37
N THR A 51 -3.84 -2.88 -4.48
CA THR A 51 -5.24 -3.07 -4.86
C THR A 51 -5.84 -1.78 -5.44
N GLY A 52 -7.03 -1.88 -6.06
CA GLY A 52 -7.78 -0.70 -6.50
C GLY A 52 -8.08 0.27 -5.35
N LYS A 53 -8.29 -0.25 -4.13
CA LYS A 53 -8.52 0.55 -2.92
C LYS A 53 -7.30 1.42 -2.58
N ALA A 54 -6.09 0.86 -2.68
CA ALA A 54 -4.85 1.61 -2.49
C ALA A 54 -4.67 2.70 -3.53
N ARG A 55 -4.94 2.41 -4.80
CA ARG A 55 -4.85 3.40 -5.88
C ARG A 55 -5.83 4.56 -5.66
N VAL A 56 -7.06 4.27 -5.20
CA VAL A 56 -8.05 5.32 -4.88
C VAL A 56 -7.61 6.15 -3.67
N LEU A 57 -7.13 5.50 -2.60
CA LEU A 57 -6.60 6.20 -1.42
C LEU A 57 -5.42 7.10 -1.81
N PHE A 58 -4.49 6.58 -2.59
CA PHE A 58 -3.31 7.32 -3.05
C PHE A 58 -3.69 8.50 -3.96
N ARG A 59 -4.65 8.30 -4.87
CA ARG A 59 -5.20 9.37 -5.70
C ARG A 59 -5.93 10.44 -4.88
N GLY A 60 -6.52 10.06 -3.74
CA GLY A 60 -7.15 10.97 -2.78
C GLY A 60 -6.15 11.69 -1.86
N LEU A 61 -4.98 11.09 -1.60
CA LEU A 61 -3.87 11.70 -0.85
C LEU A 61 -3.03 12.67 -1.72
N GLY A 62 -3.14 12.58 -3.05
CA GLY A 62 -2.30 13.28 -4.02
C GLY A 62 -2.98 14.40 -4.81
N ARG A 63 -3.74 15.29 -4.15
CA ARG A 63 -3.97 16.64 -4.69
C ARG A 63 -3.69 17.69 -3.62
N PRO A 64 -2.63 18.51 -3.75
CA PRO A 64 -2.76 19.91 -3.36
C PRO A 64 -3.92 20.59 -4.11
#